data_AF-A0A932WKT3-F1
#
_entry.id   AF-A0A932WKT3-F1
#
_cell.length_a   1.000
_cell.length_b   1.000
_cell.length_c   1.000
_cell.angle_alpha   90.00
_cell.angle_beta   90.00
_cell.angle_gamma   90.00
#
_symmetry.space_group_name_H-M   'P 1'
#
loop_
_entity.id
_entity.type
_entity.pdbx_description
1 polymer ?
#
loop_
_entity_poly.entity_id
_entity_poly.type
_entity_poly.pdbx_seq_one_letter_code
_entity_poly.pdbx_strand_id
1 'polypeptide(L)'
;MDGALTTAEPRREPTGLINVGRPFVSPAFDYLFIGGVLSIAVGVVVFAGGLNAQLDNRLWYMALFANSAHFAASTVRLYTKRGAYRRWPVLTAGFPLAVLGVLALALAAEPVTRGLFALYLIWSAFHYAAQAYGLSVMYAYRSGCELDTGERWLLRGASLVPFAFALVSPQTALVLVLPSAVLAHPVVADGQAYLTLVLWALVFVTPILAFARLARRGVVLPAISVLVLYANAVWWTFFTFFDAFAWATVFHGLQYLAIVMIFHVKDEMRLPDNRHGRAYHAAWFYAVALAGGWALFIAWPHSLGWLGFDFARSVMITAALVNIHHFVVDAYIWKLRRDPNYQTVVDAVPVQA
;
A
#
# COMPACT_ATOMS: atom_id res chain seq x y z
N MET A 1 -21.38 6.23 24.23
CA MET A 1 -22.24 5.02 24.29
C MET A 1 -21.38 3.86 23.83
N ASP A 2 -20.73 3.22 24.79
CA ASP A 2 -19.82 2.10 24.58
C ASP A 2 -20.63 0.82 24.34
N GLY A 3 -20.95 0.54 23.07
CA GLY A 3 -21.46 -0.77 22.67
C GLY A 3 -20.36 -1.81 22.85
N ALA A 4 -20.50 -2.67 23.86
CA ALA A 4 -19.60 -3.81 24.06
C ALA A 4 -19.65 -4.70 22.82
N LEU A 5 -18.48 -5.06 22.26
CA LEU A 5 -18.37 -6.08 21.21
C LEU A 5 -18.26 -7.44 21.92
N THR A 6 -19.19 -8.35 21.68
CA THR A 6 -19.08 -9.74 22.18
C THR A 6 -17.93 -10.44 21.46
N THR A 7 -17.05 -11.07 22.24
CA THR A 7 -15.90 -11.83 21.74
C THR A 7 -16.39 -13.05 20.97
N ALA A 8 -15.93 -13.19 19.72
CA ALA A 8 -16.04 -14.41 18.92
C ALA A 8 -15.39 -15.62 19.64
N GLU A 9 -15.68 -16.83 19.12
CA GLU A 9 -15.26 -18.17 19.59
C GLU A 9 -14.00 -18.25 20.48
N PRO A 10 -13.97 -19.17 21.45
CA PRO A 10 -12.88 -19.32 22.41
C PRO A 10 -11.51 -19.35 21.70
N ARG A 11 -10.67 -18.38 22.08
CA ARG A 11 -9.30 -18.20 21.57
C ARG A 11 -8.54 -19.50 21.73
N ARG A 12 -8.18 -20.15 20.62
CA ARG A 12 -7.13 -21.17 20.68
C ARG A 12 -5.82 -20.45 20.96
N GLU A 13 -5.27 -20.65 22.15
CA GLU A 13 -3.89 -20.26 22.41
C GLU A 13 -3.00 -20.97 21.37
N PRO A 14 -2.12 -20.24 20.67
CA PRO A 14 -1.17 -20.88 19.77
C PRO A 14 -0.21 -21.74 20.60
N THR A 15 -0.45 -23.06 20.62
CA THR A 15 0.37 -24.05 21.36
C THR A 15 1.67 -24.41 20.63
N GLY A 16 2.14 -23.58 19.70
CA GLY A 16 3.30 -23.86 18.84
C GLY A 16 4.28 -22.69 18.77
N LEU A 17 5.56 -23.01 18.54
CA LEU A 17 6.64 -22.05 18.35
C LEU A 17 6.42 -21.09 17.15
N ILE A 18 5.53 -21.45 16.23
CA ILE A 18 5.22 -20.67 15.03
C ILE A 18 3.72 -20.38 14.99
N ASN A 19 3.37 -19.09 14.97
CA ASN A 19 2.02 -18.61 14.70
C ASN A 19 1.88 -18.32 13.19
N VAL A 20 1.12 -19.14 12.47
CA VAL A 20 0.85 -18.90 11.03
C VAL A 20 -0.08 -17.69 10.83
N GLY A 21 -0.84 -17.33 11.85
CA GLY A 21 -1.84 -16.25 11.77
C GLY A 21 -3.18 -16.71 11.24
N ARG A 22 -4.22 -15.97 11.63
CA ARG A 22 -5.59 -16.22 11.17
C ARG A 22 -5.80 -15.57 9.80
N PRO A 23 -6.10 -16.36 8.74
CA PRO A 23 -6.26 -15.83 7.39
C PRO A 23 -7.59 -15.06 7.23
N PHE A 24 -7.66 -14.13 6.29
CA PHE A 24 -8.89 -13.49 5.83
C PHE A 24 -9.69 -14.39 4.89
N VAL A 25 -9.02 -15.07 3.95
CA VAL A 25 -9.65 -15.97 2.98
C VAL A 25 -9.20 -17.41 3.22
N SER A 26 -7.91 -17.67 3.06
CA SER A 26 -7.28 -18.97 3.33
C SER A 26 -5.77 -18.76 3.52
N PRO A 27 -5.04 -19.66 4.22
CA PRO A 27 -3.60 -19.49 4.40
C PRO A 27 -2.86 -19.36 3.07
N ALA A 28 -3.20 -20.19 2.07
CA ALA A 28 -2.57 -20.14 0.76
C ALA A 28 -2.82 -18.80 0.06
N PHE A 29 -4.07 -18.32 0.02
CA PHE A 29 -4.40 -17.04 -0.62
C PHE A 29 -3.70 -15.87 0.08
N ASP A 30 -3.82 -15.82 1.41
CA ASP A 30 -3.30 -14.73 2.22
C ASP A 30 -1.78 -14.66 2.10
N TYR A 31 -1.05 -15.76 2.24
CA TYR A 31 0.41 -15.74 2.11
C TYR A 31 0.87 -15.42 0.68
N LEU A 32 0.20 -15.98 -0.33
CA LEU A 32 0.58 -15.80 -1.71
C LEU A 32 0.41 -14.34 -2.16
N PHE A 33 -0.78 -13.77 -1.93
CA PHE A 33 -1.14 -12.45 -2.46
C PHE A 33 -0.94 -11.31 -1.46
N ILE A 34 -1.26 -11.51 -0.18
CA ILE A 34 -1.19 -10.43 0.83
C ILE A 34 0.17 -10.44 1.54
N GLY A 35 0.65 -11.62 1.95
CA GLY A 35 1.92 -11.84 2.61
C GLY A 35 3.13 -11.51 1.72
N GLY A 36 2.99 -11.63 0.41
CA GLY A 36 4.02 -11.28 -0.56
C GLY A 36 4.89 -12.45 -1.01
N VAL A 37 4.52 -13.71 -0.74
CA VAL A 37 5.26 -14.88 -1.25
C VAL A 37 5.35 -14.84 -2.78
N LEU A 38 4.25 -14.52 -3.47
CA LEU A 38 4.27 -14.41 -4.93
C LEU A 38 5.25 -13.32 -5.39
N SER A 39 5.24 -12.18 -4.71
CA SER A 39 6.13 -11.06 -5.05
C SER A 39 7.61 -11.41 -4.86
N ILE A 40 7.95 -12.11 -3.78
CA ILE A 40 9.32 -12.55 -3.54
C ILE A 40 9.73 -13.60 -4.57
N ALA A 41 8.88 -14.61 -4.81
CA ALA A 41 9.17 -15.70 -5.74
C ALA A 41 9.38 -15.19 -7.17
N VAL A 42 8.48 -14.36 -7.67
CA VAL A 42 8.64 -13.78 -9.01
C VAL A 42 9.81 -12.78 -9.03
N GLY A 43 10.05 -12.06 -7.93
CA GLY A 43 11.19 -11.14 -7.82
C GLY A 43 12.54 -11.86 -7.93
N VAL A 44 12.69 -13.03 -7.31
CA VAL A 44 13.88 -13.88 -7.46
C VAL A 44 14.08 -14.32 -8.91
N VAL A 45 12.99 -14.71 -9.60
CA VAL A 45 13.05 -15.10 -11.01
C VAL A 45 13.45 -13.92 -11.90
N VAL A 46 12.87 -12.73 -11.69
CA VAL A 46 13.21 -11.51 -12.44
C VAL A 46 14.67 -11.12 -12.20
N PHE A 47 15.10 -11.12 -10.93
CA PHE A 47 16.47 -10.79 -10.55
C PHE A 47 17.49 -11.76 -11.17
N ALA A 48 17.24 -13.07 -11.08
CA ALA A 48 18.12 -14.08 -11.65
C ALA A 48 18.10 -14.09 -13.20
N GLY A 49 16.96 -13.74 -13.81
CA GLY A 49 16.78 -13.70 -15.26
C GLY A 49 17.27 -12.42 -15.93
N GLY A 50 17.71 -11.39 -15.17
CA GLY A 50 18.12 -10.09 -15.70
C GLY A 50 17.00 -9.33 -16.42
N LEU A 51 15.73 -9.64 -16.12
CA LEU A 51 14.58 -9.00 -16.76
C LEU A 51 14.47 -7.55 -16.28
N ASN A 52 14.60 -6.60 -17.21
CA ASN A 52 14.35 -5.19 -16.93
C ASN A 52 12.85 -4.91 -17.01
N ALA A 53 12.24 -4.58 -15.87
CA ALA A 53 10.79 -4.36 -15.74
C ALA A 53 10.29 -3.11 -16.49
N GLN A 54 11.15 -2.29 -17.09
CA GLN A 54 10.70 -1.13 -17.85
C GLN A 54 10.40 -1.43 -19.34
N LEU A 55 10.77 -2.60 -19.85
CA LEU A 55 10.81 -2.85 -21.30
C LEU A 55 9.83 -3.93 -21.81
N ASP A 56 9.14 -4.68 -20.93
CA ASP A 56 8.21 -5.72 -21.39
C ASP A 56 6.79 -5.18 -21.53
N ASN A 57 6.29 -5.14 -22.77
CA ASN A 57 4.89 -4.82 -23.08
C ASN A 57 3.90 -5.63 -22.23
N ARG A 58 4.22 -6.85 -21.79
CA ARG A 58 3.31 -7.65 -20.95
C ARG A 58 3.00 -7.00 -19.60
N LEU A 59 3.86 -6.12 -19.11
CA LEU A 59 3.62 -5.36 -17.88
C LEU A 59 2.50 -4.34 -18.04
N TRP A 60 2.11 -3.97 -19.26
CA TRP A 60 0.95 -3.11 -19.49
C TRP A 60 -0.33 -3.77 -18.96
N TYR A 61 -0.50 -5.07 -19.18
CA TYR A 61 -1.67 -5.81 -18.67
C TYR A 61 -1.68 -5.82 -17.14
N MET A 62 -0.52 -6.02 -16.50
CA MET A 62 -0.41 -5.93 -15.04
C MET A 62 -0.69 -4.50 -14.54
N ALA A 63 -0.22 -3.49 -15.26
CA ALA A 63 -0.46 -2.10 -14.95
C ALA A 63 -1.95 -1.72 -15.06
N LEU A 64 -2.69 -2.26 -16.03
CA LEU A 64 -4.13 -2.00 -16.12
C LEU A 64 -4.93 -2.83 -15.09
N PHE A 65 -4.80 -4.15 -15.13
CA PHE A 65 -5.67 -5.07 -14.39
C PHE A 65 -5.36 -5.15 -12.90
N ALA A 66 -4.12 -4.91 -12.49
CA ALA A 66 -3.77 -4.83 -11.07
C ALA A 66 -3.67 -3.36 -10.63
N ASN A 67 -2.75 -2.60 -11.22
CA ASN A 67 -2.36 -1.31 -10.65
C ASN A 67 -3.41 -0.20 -10.85
N SER A 68 -3.92 -0.03 -12.07
CA SER A 68 -4.93 0.99 -12.37
C SER A 68 -6.24 0.70 -11.62
N ALA A 69 -6.65 -0.56 -11.59
CA ALA A 69 -7.79 -1.02 -10.79
C ALA A 69 -7.57 -0.75 -9.29
N HIS A 70 -6.37 -1.00 -8.77
CA HIS A 70 -6.00 -0.74 -7.37
C HIS A 70 -6.16 0.74 -6.99
N PHE A 71 -5.63 1.67 -7.79
CA PHE A 71 -5.75 3.09 -7.48
C PHE A 71 -7.22 3.56 -7.47
N ALA A 72 -8.01 3.07 -8.42
CA ALA A 72 -9.44 3.36 -8.47
C ALA A 72 -10.19 2.70 -7.29
N ALA A 73 -9.76 1.54 -6.81
CA ALA A 73 -10.44 0.80 -5.74
C ALA A 73 -10.57 1.61 -4.44
N SER A 74 -9.59 2.45 -4.08
CA SER A 74 -9.72 3.35 -2.92
C SER A 74 -10.85 4.36 -3.09
N THR A 75 -10.98 4.91 -4.30
CA THR A 75 -12.03 5.85 -4.67
C THR A 75 -13.38 5.16 -4.64
N VAL A 76 -13.50 3.99 -5.28
CA VAL A 76 -14.72 3.17 -5.25
C VAL A 76 -15.10 2.86 -3.80
N ARG A 77 -14.15 2.43 -2.98
CA ARG A 77 -14.38 2.12 -1.56
C ARG A 77 -14.84 3.33 -0.76
N LEU A 78 -14.24 4.50 -0.98
CA LEU A 78 -14.63 5.75 -0.32
C LEU A 78 -16.09 6.09 -0.63
N TYR A 79 -16.47 6.09 -1.92
CA TYR A 79 -17.79 6.55 -2.35
C TYR A 79 -18.90 5.51 -2.20
N THR A 80 -18.58 4.22 -2.16
CA THR A 80 -19.57 3.16 -1.89
C THR A 80 -19.94 3.04 -0.42
N LYS A 81 -19.12 3.58 0.49
CA LYS A 81 -19.41 3.56 1.92
C LYS A 81 -20.59 4.48 2.25
N ARG A 82 -21.68 3.90 2.78
CA ARG A 82 -22.88 4.66 3.17
C ARG A 82 -22.54 5.83 4.09
N GLY A 83 -23.00 7.02 3.72
CA GLY A 83 -22.77 8.26 4.48
C GLY A 83 -21.36 8.85 4.37
N ALA A 84 -20.50 8.35 3.48
CA ALA A 84 -19.14 8.89 3.29
C ALA A 84 -19.12 10.40 3.02
N TYR A 85 -20.01 10.90 2.16
CA TYR A 85 -20.14 12.34 1.86
C TYR A 85 -20.42 13.21 3.09
N ARG A 86 -21.29 12.72 3.99
CA ARG A 86 -21.62 13.45 5.23
C ARG A 86 -20.49 13.35 6.25
N ARG A 87 -19.83 12.21 6.33
CA ARG A 87 -18.77 11.95 7.32
C ARG A 87 -17.44 12.61 6.95
N TRP A 88 -17.12 12.70 5.65
CA TRP A 88 -15.86 13.20 5.14
C TRP A 88 -16.05 14.15 3.96
N PRO A 89 -16.75 15.29 4.12
CA PRO A 89 -17.03 16.22 3.03
C PRO A 89 -15.75 16.81 2.41
N VAL A 90 -14.73 17.06 3.23
CA VAL A 90 -13.42 17.52 2.73
C VAL A 90 -12.80 16.46 1.83
N LEU A 91 -12.82 15.18 2.20
CA LEU A 91 -12.21 14.12 1.40
C LEU A 91 -13.01 13.78 0.13
N THR A 92 -14.34 13.87 0.20
CA THR A 92 -15.25 13.47 -0.89
C THR A 92 -15.63 14.59 -1.85
N ALA A 93 -15.38 15.86 -1.49
CA ALA A 93 -15.68 17.00 -2.35
C ALA A 93 -14.53 18.01 -2.41
N GLY A 94 -14.05 18.47 -1.26
CA GLY A 94 -13.01 19.51 -1.19
C GLY A 94 -11.67 19.07 -1.80
N PHE A 95 -11.24 17.84 -1.51
CA PHE A 95 -9.95 17.31 -1.94
C PHE A 95 -9.91 17.01 -3.45
N PRO A 96 -10.93 16.38 -4.07
CA PRO A 96 -11.01 16.28 -5.52
C PRO A 96 -10.91 17.65 -6.23
N LEU A 97 -11.58 18.69 -5.71
CA LEU A 97 -11.47 20.04 -6.27
C LEU A 97 -10.05 20.62 -6.13
N ALA A 98 -9.40 20.40 -4.99
CA ALA A 98 -8.00 20.80 -4.81
C ALA A 98 -7.07 20.06 -5.79
N VAL A 99 -7.28 18.77 -6.03
CA VAL A 99 -6.53 17.97 -7.02
C VAL A 99 -6.71 18.54 -8.43
N LEU A 100 -7.92 18.97 -8.81
CA LEU A 100 -8.16 19.66 -10.09
C LEU A 100 -7.46 21.03 -10.16
N GLY A 101 -7.38 21.76 -9.05
CA GLY A 101 -6.59 22.99 -8.97
C GLY A 101 -5.10 22.72 -9.22
N VAL A 102 -4.54 21.67 -8.61
CA VAL A 102 -3.15 21.26 -8.84
C VAL A 102 -2.93 20.80 -10.27
N LEU A 103 -3.90 20.10 -10.89
CA LEU A 103 -3.85 19.75 -12.31
C LEU A 103 -3.68 21.00 -13.19
N ALA A 104 -4.52 22.02 -12.99
CA ALA A 104 -4.43 23.25 -13.76
C ALA A 104 -3.06 23.95 -13.60
N LEU A 105 -2.55 24.01 -12.37
CA LEU A 105 -1.22 24.56 -12.09
C LEU A 105 -0.10 23.73 -12.73
N ALA A 106 -0.18 22.41 -12.68
CA ALA A 106 0.80 21.51 -13.27
C ALA A 106 0.83 21.64 -14.80
N LEU A 107 -0.32 21.74 -15.45
CA LEU A 107 -0.41 21.99 -16.90
C LEU A 107 0.19 23.36 -17.26
N ALA A 108 -0.05 24.39 -16.45
CA ALA A 108 0.45 25.74 -16.69
C ALA A 108 1.96 25.90 -16.43
N ALA A 109 2.55 25.13 -15.50
CA ALA A 109 3.92 25.35 -15.04
C ALA A 109 4.75 24.05 -14.96
N GLU A 110 5.80 23.99 -15.78
CA GLU A 110 6.72 22.85 -15.82
C GLU A 110 7.42 22.55 -14.47
N PRO A 111 7.84 23.56 -13.66
CA PRO A 111 8.38 23.28 -12.32
C PRO A 111 7.38 22.56 -11.40
N VAL A 112 6.08 22.87 -11.52
CA VAL A 112 5.02 22.21 -10.74
C VAL A 112 4.87 20.76 -11.18
N THR A 113 4.90 20.48 -12.49
CA THR A 113 4.88 19.10 -13.02
C THR A 113 6.03 18.27 -12.47
N ARG A 114 7.27 18.79 -12.56
CA ARG A 114 8.47 18.10 -12.06
C ARG A 114 8.41 17.84 -10.56
N GLY A 115 8.04 18.86 -9.78
CA GLY A 115 7.91 18.73 -8.33
C GLY A 115 6.82 17.73 -7.93
N LEU A 116 5.68 17.75 -8.63
CA LEU A 116 4.58 16.81 -8.42
C LEU A 116 5.00 15.36 -8.72
N PHE A 117 5.72 15.14 -9.82
CA PHE A 117 6.19 13.81 -10.20
C PHE A 117 7.25 13.28 -9.22
N ALA A 118 8.19 14.12 -8.78
CA ALA A 118 9.16 13.76 -7.74
C ALA A 118 8.47 13.41 -6.42
N LEU A 119 7.50 14.23 -6.00
CA LEU A 119 6.68 13.97 -4.82
C LEU A 119 5.94 12.63 -4.93
N TYR A 120 5.33 12.36 -6.08
CA TYR A 120 4.66 11.08 -6.35
C TYR A 120 5.61 9.89 -6.16
N LEU A 121 6.79 9.89 -6.80
CA LEU A 121 7.71 8.77 -6.73
C LEU A 121 8.21 8.52 -5.29
N ILE A 122 8.60 9.59 -4.58
CA ILE A 122 9.07 9.50 -3.19
C ILE A 122 7.94 9.03 -2.26
N TRP A 123 6.75 9.62 -2.39
CA TRP A 123 5.62 9.29 -1.53
C TRP A 123 5.13 7.86 -1.80
N SER A 124 5.19 7.35 -3.01
CA SER A 124 4.84 5.96 -3.31
C SER A 124 5.66 4.99 -2.46
N ALA A 125 6.99 5.18 -2.38
CA ALA A 125 7.85 4.32 -1.58
C ALA A 125 7.50 4.38 -0.08
N PHE A 126 7.21 5.58 0.43
CA PHE A 126 6.70 5.75 1.79
C PHE A 126 5.34 5.07 2.01
N HIS A 127 4.44 5.18 1.02
CA HIS A 127 3.10 4.61 1.06
C HIS A 127 3.16 3.07 1.11
N TYR A 128 4.05 2.45 0.34
CA TYR A 128 4.24 0.99 0.34
C TYR A 128 4.76 0.50 1.69
N ALA A 129 5.72 1.23 2.29
CA ALA A 129 6.18 0.98 3.65
C ALA A 129 5.04 1.11 4.68
N ALA A 130 4.23 2.17 4.58
CA ALA A 130 3.07 2.37 5.47
C ALA A 130 2.02 1.25 5.32
N GLN A 131 1.80 0.74 4.11
CA GLN A 131 0.94 -0.43 3.88
C GLN A 131 1.54 -1.68 4.54
N ALA A 132 2.84 -1.96 4.38
CA ALA A 132 3.48 -3.12 5.00
C ALA A 132 3.31 -3.10 6.53
N TYR A 133 3.44 -1.93 7.15
CA TYR A 133 3.09 -1.72 8.56
C TYR A 133 1.61 -2.01 8.85
N GLY A 134 0.70 -1.43 8.07
CA GLY A 134 -0.74 -1.62 8.22
C GLY A 134 -1.13 -3.09 8.17
N LEU A 135 -0.67 -3.83 7.16
CA LEU A 135 -0.91 -5.27 7.00
C LEU A 135 -0.33 -6.07 8.17
N SER A 136 0.90 -5.77 8.58
CA SER A 136 1.56 -6.44 9.72
C SER A 136 0.73 -6.30 11.00
N VAL A 137 0.26 -5.08 11.28
CA VAL A 137 -0.60 -4.79 12.44
C VAL A 137 -1.99 -5.44 12.29
N MET A 138 -2.58 -5.41 11.10
CA MET A 138 -3.89 -6.03 10.85
C MET A 138 -3.85 -7.54 11.10
N TYR A 139 -2.82 -8.25 10.63
CA TYR A 139 -2.68 -9.68 10.87
C TYR A 139 -2.35 -10.00 12.33
N ALA A 140 -1.54 -9.17 13.00
CA ALA A 140 -1.32 -9.28 14.44
C ALA A 140 -2.67 -9.26 15.19
N TYR A 141 -3.48 -8.21 15.01
CA TYR A 141 -4.78 -8.10 15.68
C TYR A 141 -5.76 -9.20 15.27
N ARG A 142 -5.81 -9.55 13.98
CA ARG A 142 -6.65 -10.64 13.48
C ARG A 142 -6.30 -11.99 14.13
N SER A 143 -5.04 -12.18 14.49
CA SER A 143 -4.54 -13.39 15.15
C SER A 143 -4.55 -13.30 16.68
N GLY A 144 -5.20 -12.28 17.24
CA GLY A 144 -5.31 -12.10 18.69
C GLY A 144 -4.06 -11.52 19.37
N CYS A 145 -3.08 -11.05 18.60
CA CYS A 145 -1.89 -10.41 19.15
C CYS A 145 -2.19 -8.94 19.47
N GLU A 146 -2.27 -8.62 20.77
CA GLU A 146 -2.43 -7.24 21.22
C GLU A 146 -1.07 -6.54 21.26
N LEU A 147 -0.91 -5.55 20.39
CA LEU A 147 0.31 -4.76 20.31
C LEU A 147 0.23 -3.53 21.22
N ASP A 148 1.27 -3.30 22.01
CA ASP A 148 1.44 -2.05 22.77
C ASP A 148 1.92 -0.89 21.87
N THR A 149 2.07 0.31 22.45
CA THR A 149 2.53 1.49 21.69
C THR A 149 3.96 1.34 21.17
N GLY A 150 4.88 0.80 21.96
CA GLY A 150 6.27 0.63 21.57
C GLY A 150 6.45 -0.41 20.46
N GLU A 151 5.68 -1.49 20.51
CA GLU A 151 5.66 -2.54 19.50
C GLU A 151 5.10 -2.04 18.16
N ARG A 152 4.03 -1.23 18.21
CA ARG A 152 3.53 -0.55 17.01
C ARG A 152 4.57 0.38 16.40
N TRP A 153 5.31 1.13 17.23
CA TRP A 153 6.39 1.98 16.74
C TRP A 153 7.56 1.18 16.16
N LEU A 154 7.89 0.03 16.76
CA LEU A 154 8.95 -0.84 16.28
C LEU A 154 8.58 -1.46 14.92
N LEU A 155 7.36 -1.98 14.75
CA LEU A 155 6.88 -2.47 13.45
C LEU A 155 6.81 -1.35 12.41
N ARG A 156 6.39 -0.14 12.81
CA ARG A 156 6.40 1.03 11.92
C ARG A 156 7.82 1.40 11.51
N GLY A 157 8.77 1.41 12.45
CA GLY A 157 10.18 1.60 12.17
C GLY A 157 10.68 0.56 11.17
N ALA A 158 10.47 -0.72 11.45
CA ALA A 158 10.87 -1.83 10.57
C ALA A 158 10.29 -1.71 9.15
N SER A 159 9.07 -1.20 9.00
CA SER A 159 8.48 -0.94 7.68
C SER A 159 9.10 0.25 6.95
N LEU A 160 9.55 1.28 7.68
CA LEU A 160 10.06 2.54 7.12
C LEU A 160 11.57 2.52 6.85
N VAL A 161 12.34 1.63 7.48
CA VAL A 161 13.78 1.51 7.20
C VAL A 161 14.06 1.19 5.72
N PRO A 162 13.35 0.25 5.05
CA PRO A 162 13.51 0.05 3.60
C PRO A 162 13.25 1.31 2.76
N PHE A 163 12.25 2.12 3.14
CA PHE A 163 12.00 3.41 2.48
C PHE A 163 13.16 4.39 2.69
N ALA A 164 13.67 4.51 3.92
CA ALA A 164 14.83 5.35 4.20
C ALA A 164 16.06 4.89 3.40
N PHE A 165 16.29 3.58 3.30
CA PHE A 165 17.33 3.00 2.46
C PHE A 165 17.15 3.38 0.99
N ALA A 166 15.95 3.19 0.42
CA ALA A 166 15.62 3.55 -0.95
C ALA A 166 15.68 5.05 -1.24
N LEU A 167 15.61 5.89 -0.22
CA LEU A 167 15.79 7.33 -0.33
C LEU A 167 17.28 7.72 -0.41
N VAL A 168 18.18 6.98 0.26
CA VAL A 168 19.60 7.38 0.39
C VAL A 168 20.63 6.46 -0.29
N SER A 169 20.26 5.30 -0.84
CA SER A 169 21.16 4.46 -1.65
C SER A 169 21.80 5.20 -2.88
N PRO A 170 22.82 4.65 -3.56
CA PRO A 170 23.44 5.33 -4.70
C PRO A 170 22.54 5.49 -5.94
N GLN A 171 21.42 4.76 -6.03
CA GLN A 171 20.52 4.72 -7.20
C GLN A 171 19.14 5.31 -6.84
N THR A 172 19.14 6.48 -6.22
CA THR A 172 18.07 6.90 -5.30
C THR A 172 16.98 7.80 -5.81
N ALA A 173 15.94 7.91 -4.99
CA ALA A 173 14.95 8.97 -5.07
C ALA A 173 15.49 10.38 -4.76
N LEU A 174 16.61 10.56 -4.03
CA LEU A 174 17.17 11.90 -3.76
C LEU A 174 17.58 12.64 -5.03
N VAL A 175 17.97 11.94 -6.11
CA VAL A 175 18.28 12.57 -7.41
C VAL A 175 17.05 13.26 -8.02
N LEU A 176 15.84 12.92 -7.56
CA LEU A 176 14.59 13.54 -8.04
C LEU A 176 14.39 14.96 -7.48
N VAL A 177 15.09 15.30 -6.39
CA VAL A 177 14.88 16.55 -5.64
C VAL A 177 16.17 17.33 -5.40
N LEU A 178 17.34 16.69 -5.48
CA LEU A 178 18.64 17.32 -5.31
C LEU A 178 19.44 17.33 -6.62
N PRO A 179 20.17 18.42 -6.92
CA PRO A 179 21.09 18.46 -8.05
C PRO A 179 22.19 17.40 -7.92
N SER A 180 22.56 16.75 -9.02
CA SER A 180 23.61 15.73 -9.04
C SER A 180 24.96 16.24 -8.51
N ALA A 181 25.26 17.54 -8.69
CA ALA A 181 26.47 18.16 -8.16
C ALA A 181 26.53 18.16 -6.62
N VAL A 182 25.38 18.26 -5.94
CA VAL A 182 25.29 18.18 -4.47
C VAL A 182 25.59 16.76 -4.01
N LEU A 183 24.99 15.76 -4.67
CA LEU A 183 25.18 14.35 -4.35
C LEU A 183 26.60 13.85 -4.68
N ALA A 184 27.23 14.42 -5.70
CA ALA A 184 28.60 14.10 -6.10
C ALA A 184 29.67 14.77 -5.23
N HIS A 185 29.30 15.68 -4.32
CA HIS A 185 30.26 16.31 -3.42
C HIS A 185 30.86 15.24 -2.48
N PRO A 186 32.19 15.12 -2.33
CA PRO A 186 32.82 13.99 -1.62
C PRO A 186 32.26 13.74 -0.22
N VAL A 187 32.10 14.81 0.58
CA VAL A 187 31.54 14.71 1.94
C VAL A 187 30.10 14.16 1.95
N VAL A 188 29.28 14.54 0.96
CA VAL A 188 27.90 14.06 0.85
C VAL A 188 27.89 12.60 0.40
N ALA A 189 28.71 12.26 -0.60
CA ALA A 189 28.84 10.91 -1.11
C ALA A 189 29.33 9.93 -0.04
N ASP A 190 30.34 10.32 0.75
CA ASP A 190 30.86 9.51 1.86
C ASP A 190 29.78 9.32 2.94
N GLY A 191 29.13 10.42 3.36
CA GLY A 191 28.04 10.36 4.33
C GLY A 191 26.88 9.49 3.86
N GLN A 192 26.53 9.57 2.57
CA GLN A 192 25.52 8.75 1.93
C GLN A 192 25.92 7.26 1.91
N ALA A 193 27.18 6.94 1.63
CA ALA A 193 27.69 5.57 1.63
C ALA A 193 27.62 4.95 3.05
N TYR A 194 28.06 5.68 4.08
CA TYR A 194 27.95 5.24 5.47
C TYR A 194 26.50 5.04 5.90
N LEU A 195 25.63 6.00 5.60
CA LEU A 195 24.21 5.90 5.95
C LEU A 195 23.53 4.73 5.23
N THR A 196 23.86 4.51 3.95
CA THR A 196 23.35 3.38 3.16
C THR A 196 23.75 2.05 3.81
N LEU A 197 25.01 1.90 4.23
CA LEU A 197 25.50 0.69 4.89
C LEU A 197 24.76 0.42 6.21
N VAL A 198 24.56 1.46 7.03
CA VAL A 198 23.81 1.34 8.30
C VAL A 198 22.37 0.94 8.04
N LEU A 199 21.69 1.62 7.10
CA LEU A 199 20.29 1.33 6.79
C LEU A 199 20.13 -0.07 6.19
N TRP A 200 21.06 -0.52 5.36
CA TRP A 200 21.06 -1.88 4.82
C TRP A 200 21.03 -2.93 5.94
N ALA A 201 21.88 -2.78 6.95
CA ALA A 201 21.87 -3.67 8.11
C ALA A 201 20.55 -3.57 8.89
N LEU A 202 20.05 -2.35 9.11
CA LEU A 202 18.80 -2.11 9.84
C LEU A 202 17.56 -2.67 9.12
N VAL A 203 17.54 -2.73 7.78
CA VAL A 203 16.43 -3.30 7.00
C VAL A 203 16.11 -4.73 7.46
N PHE A 204 17.13 -5.56 7.68
CA PHE A 204 16.95 -6.96 8.06
C PHE A 204 16.96 -7.17 9.58
N VAL A 205 17.68 -6.34 10.34
CA VAL A 205 17.76 -6.46 11.80
C VAL A 205 16.46 -6.00 12.47
N THR A 206 15.82 -4.93 12.00
CA THR A 206 14.65 -4.35 12.69
C THR A 206 13.42 -5.26 12.75
N PRO A 207 13.05 -6.05 11.70
CA PRO A 207 12.00 -7.06 11.82
C PRO A 207 12.34 -8.16 12.84
N ILE A 208 13.61 -8.58 12.92
CA ILE A 208 14.08 -9.57 13.89
C ILE A 208 13.97 -9.03 15.32
N LEU A 209 14.38 -7.78 15.54
CA LEU A 209 14.24 -7.12 16.84
C LEU A 209 12.78 -6.96 17.25
N ALA A 210 11.89 -6.65 16.30
CA ALA A 210 10.44 -6.64 16.54
C ALA A 210 9.96 -8.01 17.02
N PHE A 211 10.26 -9.06 16.27
CA PHE A 211 9.88 -10.42 16.63
C PHE A 211 10.45 -10.85 17.99
N ALA A 212 11.73 -10.62 18.25
CA ALA A 212 12.38 -10.96 19.51
C ALA A 212 11.79 -10.21 20.71
N ARG A 213 11.43 -8.94 20.55
CA ARG A 213 10.77 -8.15 21.61
C ARG A 213 9.41 -8.72 21.97
N LEU A 214 8.59 -9.07 20.97
CA LEU A 214 7.27 -9.65 21.20
C LEU A 214 7.39 -11.06 21.82
N ALA A 215 8.31 -11.88 21.32
CA ALA A 215 8.54 -13.23 21.84
C ALA A 215 8.93 -13.24 23.32
N ARG A 216 9.74 -12.26 23.79
CA ARG A 216 10.09 -12.10 25.22
C ARG A 216 8.88 -11.80 26.11
N ARG A 217 7.78 -11.28 25.57
CA ARG A 217 6.51 -11.07 26.28
C ARG A 217 5.56 -12.26 26.18
N GLY A 218 5.98 -13.36 25.54
CA GLY A 218 5.10 -14.48 25.22
C GLY A 218 4.13 -14.21 24.06
N VAL A 219 4.32 -13.12 23.30
CA VAL A 219 3.50 -12.80 22.13
C VAL A 219 4.20 -13.33 20.88
N VAL A 220 3.59 -14.29 20.19
CA VAL A 220 4.12 -14.81 18.92
C VAL A 220 3.46 -14.08 17.75
N LEU A 221 4.20 -13.18 17.11
CA LEU A 221 3.74 -12.45 15.94
C LEU A 221 3.42 -13.42 14.81
N PRO A 222 2.29 -13.25 14.08
CA PRO A 222 1.98 -14.11 12.95
C PRO A 222 3.05 -14.02 11.87
N ALA A 223 3.47 -15.16 11.32
CA ALA A 223 4.52 -15.22 10.31
C ALA A 223 4.19 -14.37 9.07
N ILE A 224 2.92 -14.27 8.66
CA ILE A 224 2.49 -13.35 7.59
C ILE A 224 2.79 -11.88 7.90
N SER A 225 2.71 -11.47 9.17
CA SER A 225 3.01 -10.08 9.60
C SER A 225 4.50 -9.76 9.47
N VAL A 226 5.36 -10.76 9.60
CA VAL A 226 6.81 -10.64 9.38
C VAL A 226 7.11 -10.69 7.88
N LEU A 227 6.44 -11.58 7.15
CA LEU A 227 6.63 -11.75 5.72
C LEU A 227 6.32 -10.48 4.92
N VAL A 228 5.26 -9.75 5.25
CA VAL A 228 4.94 -8.47 4.57
C VAL A 228 6.04 -7.42 4.77
N LEU A 229 6.72 -7.41 5.92
CA LEU A 229 7.83 -6.51 6.18
C LEU A 229 9.05 -6.90 5.34
N TYR A 230 9.34 -8.20 5.23
CA TYR A 230 10.42 -8.69 4.39
C TYR A 230 10.14 -8.54 2.90
N ALA A 231 8.90 -8.67 2.43
CA ALA A 231 8.56 -8.37 1.04
C ALA A 231 8.90 -6.91 0.70
N ASN A 232 8.51 -5.97 1.56
CA ASN A 232 8.87 -4.55 1.42
C ASN A 232 10.39 -4.32 1.49
N ALA A 233 11.10 -4.99 2.40
CA ALA A 233 12.56 -4.94 2.47
C ALA A 233 13.21 -5.41 1.16
N VAL A 234 12.74 -6.54 0.61
CA VAL A 234 13.30 -7.14 -0.60
C VAL A 234 13.18 -6.20 -1.79
N TRP A 235 12.02 -5.57 -1.98
CA TRP A 235 11.79 -4.65 -3.10
C TRP A 235 12.79 -3.50 -3.10
N TRP A 236 12.98 -2.87 -1.95
CA TRP A 236 13.76 -1.64 -1.86
C TRP A 236 15.26 -1.85 -1.70
N THR A 237 15.70 -3.07 -1.37
CA THR A 237 17.12 -3.36 -1.11
C THR A 237 17.82 -4.10 -2.25
N PHE A 238 17.11 -4.97 -2.98
CA PHE A 238 17.74 -5.78 -4.04
C PHE A 238 17.56 -5.24 -5.45
N PHE A 239 16.67 -4.26 -5.66
CA PHE A 239 16.40 -3.66 -6.96
C PHE A 239 16.86 -2.19 -6.98
N THR A 240 17.14 -1.67 -8.18
CA THR A 240 17.32 -0.21 -8.36
C THR A 240 16.03 0.52 -7.98
N PHE A 241 16.07 1.82 -7.67
CA PHE A 241 14.86 2.53 -7.24
C PHE A 241 13.70 2.42 -8.24
N PHE A 242 13.98 2.52 -9.54
CA PHE A 242 12.93 2.44 -10.56
C PHE A 242 12.42 1.02 -10.81
N ASP A 243 13.29 0.00 -10.72
CA ASP A 243 12.88 -1.40 -10.80
C ASP A 243 12.07 -1.79 -9.57
N ALA A 244 12.54 -1.38 -8.38
CA ALA A 244 11.83 -1.52 -7.11
C ALA A 244 10.48 -0.84 -7.17
N PHE A 245 10.41 0.37 -7.72
CA PHE A 245 9.17 1.12 -7.91
C PHE A 245 8.20 0.36 -8.81
N ALA A 246 8.62 -0.06 -10.01
CA ALA A 246 7.77 -0.79 -10.95
C ALA A 246 7.27 -2.10 -10.33
N TRP A 247 8.18 -2.83 -9.69
CA TRP A 247 7.89 -4.10 -9.02
C TRP A 247 6.93 -3.94 -7.86
N ALA A 248 7.27 -3.07 -6.91
CA ALA A 248 6.46 -2.82 -5.73
C ALA A 248 5.08 -2.33 -6.12
N THR A 249 4.96 -1.46 -7.13
CA THR A 249 3.67 -0.95 -7.62
C THR A 249 2.70 -2.08 -8.01
N VAL A 250 3.16 -3.10 -8.72
CA VAL A 250 2.30 -4.24 -9.11
C VAL A 250 1.86 -5.05 -7.88
N PHE A 251 2.80 -5.46 -7.03
CA PHE A 251 2.48 -6.37 -5.91
C PHE A 251 1.82 -5.67 -4.74
N HIS A 252 2.18 -4.42 -4.47
CA HIS A 252 1.44 -3.53 -3.58
C HIS A 252 -0.01 -3.41 -4.05
N GLY A 253 -0.22 -3.16 -5.34
CA GLY A 253 -1.54 -3.09 -5.94
C GLY A 253 -2.34 -4.38 -5.73
N LEU A 254 -1.73 -5.55 -5.97
CA LEU A 254 -2.37 -6.85 -5.73
C LEU A 254 -2.72 -7.09 -4.25
N GLN A 255 -1.79 -6.82 -3.33
CA GLN A 255 -2.00 -6.92 -1.88
C GLN A 255 -3.19 -6.06 -1.44
N TYR A 256 -3.19 -4.81 -1.90
CA TYR A 256 -4.23 -3.85 -1.60
C TYR A 256 -5.58 -4.30 -2.15
N LEU A 257 -5.61 -4.68 -3.43
CA LEU A 257 -6.84 -5.07 -4.12
C LEU A 257 -7.50 -6.27 -3.41
N ALA A 258 -6.69 -7.24 -2.96
CA ALA A 258 -7.17 -8.34 -2.15
C ALA A 258 -7.83 -7.86 -0.85
N ILE A 259 -7.14 -7.01 -0.07
CA ILE A 259 -7.64 -6.50 1.21
C ILE A 259 -8.89 -5.63 1.04
N VAL A 260 -8.88 -4.65 0.13
CA VAL A 260 -10.01 -3.75 -0.06
C VAL A 260 -11.26 -4.51 -0.55
N MET A 261 -11.08 -5.53 -1.38
CA MET A 261 -12.17 -6.39 -1.86
C MET A 261 -12.75 -7.25 -0.73
N ILE A 262 -11.89 -7.84 0.12
CA ILE A 262 -12.34 -8.57 1.32
C ILE A 262 -13.19 -7.67 2.22
N PHE A 263 -12.73 -6.43 2.45
CA PHE A 263 -13.45 -5.47 3.28
C PHE A 263 -14.77 -5.02 2.66
N HIS A 264 -14.77 -4.75 1.35
CA HIS A 264 -15.99 -4.39 0.63
C HIS A 264 -17.02 -5.53 0.70
N VAL A 265 -16.62 -6.75 0.34
CA VAL A 265 -17.52 -7.92 0.37
C VAL A 265 -18.07 -8.14 1.78
N LYS A 266 -17.22 -8.08 2.82
CA LYS A 266 -17.69 -8.28 4.20
C LYS A 266 -18.65 -7.18 4.66
N ASP A 267 -18.44 -5.93 4.26
CA ASP A 267 -19.34 -4.83 4.61
C ASP A 267 -20.68 -4.97 3.91
N GLU A 268 -20.70 -5.25 2.60
CA GLU A 268 -21.95 -5.44 1.84
C GLU A 268 -22.74 -6.64 2.35
N MET A 269 -22.05 -7.74 2.68
CA MET A 269 -22.70 -8.94 3.23
C MET A 269 -23.32 -8.73 4.62
N ARG A 270 -22.95 -7.67 5.36
CA ARG A 270 -23.55 -7.31 6.65
C ARG A 270 -24.74 -6.38 6.53
N LEU A 271 -25.03 -5.85 5.34
CA LEU A 271 -26.18 -4.96 5.16
C LEU A 271 -27.49 -5.75 5.25
N PRO A 272 -28.50 -5.26 5.98
CA PRO A 272 -29.78 -5.96 6.14
C PRO A 272 -30.52 -6.11 4.82
N ASP A 273 -30.35 -5.17 3.89
CA ASP A 273 -31.03 -5.15 2.58
C ASP A 273 -30.22 -5.87 1.48
N ASN A 274 -29.14 -6.58 1.82
CA ASN A 274 -28.30 -7.22 0.82
C ASN A 274 -29.04 -8.37 0.11
N ARG A 275 -29.18 -8.26 -1.22
CA ARG A 275 -29.82 -9.27 -2.07
C ARG A 275 -28.84 -10.12 -2.88
N HIS A 276 -27.54 -9.80 -2.82
CA HIS A 276 -26.53 -10.43 -3.67
C HIS A 276 -25.50 -11.23 -2.85
N GLY A 277 -24.94 -12.26 -3.47
CA GLY A 277 -23.90 -13.09 -2.86
C GLY A 277 -22.50 -12.48 -2.90
N ARG A 278 -21.55 -13.13 -2.23
CA ARG A 278 -20.14 -12.69 -2.16
C ARG A 278 -19.48 -12.50 -3.53
N ALA A 279 -19.72 -13.43 -4.45
CA ALA A 279 -19.12 -13.40 -5.79
C ALA A 279 -19.59 -12.18 -6.59
N TYR A 280 -20.86 -11.79 -6.46
CA TYR A 280 -21.40 -10.59 -7.10
C TYR A 280 -20.69 -9.34 -6.60
N HIS A 281 -20.59 -9.15 -5.27
CA HIS A 281 -19.95 -7.96 -4.69
C HIS A 281 -18.46 -7.87 -5.05
N ALA A 282 -17.75 -9.01 -5.07
CA ALA A 282 -16.36 -9.05 -5.51
C ALA A 282 -16.22 -8.66 -6.99
N ALA A 283 -17.02 -9.27 -7.87
CA ALA A 283 -16.98 -9.01 -9.31
C ALA A 283 -17.40 -7.57 -9.65
N TRP A 284 -18.48 -7.08 -9.03
CA TRP A 284 -18.95 -5.72 -9.21
C TRP A 284 -17.90 -4.70 -8.76
N PHE A 285 -17.34 -4.87 -7.56
CA PHE A 285 -16.32 -3.97 -7.04
C PHE A 285 -15.09 -3.93 -7.95
N TYR A 286 -14.61 -5.10 -8.37
CA TYR A 286 -13.46 -5.18 -9.27
C TYR A 286 -13.76 -4.58 -10.64
N ALA A 287 -14.94 -4.82 -11.21
CA ALA A 287 -15.33 -4.26 -12.50
C ALA A 287 -15.42 -2.73 -12.47
N VAL A 288 -16.01 -2.15 -11.42
CA VAL A 288 -16.08 -0.69 -11.24
C VAL A 288 -14.69 -0.11 -11.00
N ALA A 289 -13.85 -0.77 -10.20
CA ALA A 289 -12.47 -0.35 -10.00
C ALA A 289 -11.66 -0.41 -11.30
N LEU A 290 -11.81 -1.47 -12.11
CA LEU A 290 -11.15 -1.60 -13.40
C LEU A 290 -11.60 -0.52 -14.38
N ALA A 291 -12.90 -0.27 -14.49
CA ALA A 291 -13.45 0.80 -15.33
C ALA A 291 -12.96 2.18 -14.87
N GLY A 292 -12.92 2.42 -13.55
CA GLY A 292 -12.34 3.63 -12.97
C GLY A 292 -10.85 3.76 -13.28
N GLY A 293 -10.09 2.67 -13.17
CA GLY A 293 -8.66 2.63 -13.50
C GLY A 293 -8.41 2.96 -14.97
N TRP A 294 -9.19 2.38 -15.89
CA TRP A 294 -9.13 2.71 -17.30
C TRP A 294 -9.48 4.18 -17.56
N ALA A 295 -10.53 4.70 -16.94
CA ALA A 295 -10.92 6.10 -17.10
C ALA A 295 -9.82 7.06 -16.62
N LEU A 296 -9.21 6.77 -15.48
CA LEU A 296 -8.19 7.61 -14.86
C LEU A 296 -6.84 7.55 -15.59
N PHE A 297 -6.35 6.37 -15.97
CA PHE A 297 -4.99 6.21 -16.50
C PHE A 297 -4.91 6.14 -18.02
N ILE A 298 -6.02 5.88 -18.71
CA ILE A 298 -6.06 5.81 -20.17
C ILE A 298 -6.89 6.97 -20.72
N ALA A 299 -8.19 7.03 -20.39
CA ALA A 299 -9.08 8.00 -21.02
C ALA A 299 -8.71 9.46 -20.66
N TRP A 300 -8.31 9.74 -19.42
CA TRP A 300 -7.98 11.09 -18.98
C TRP A 300 -6.69 11.65 -19.62
N PRO A 301 -5.55 10.97 -19.66
CA PRO A 301 -4.38 11.48 -20.39
C PRO A 301 -4.65 11.71 -21.88
N HIS A 302 -5.44 10.82 -22.51
CA HIS A 302 -5.85 11.00 -23.90
C HIS A 302 -6.75 12.22 -24.10
N SER A 303 -7.68 12.49 -23.18
CA SER A 303 -8.54 13.67 -23.29
C SER A 303 -7.75 14.97 -23.13
N LEU A 304 -6.74 15.01 -22.26
CA LEU A 304 -5.79 16.13 -22.19
C LEU A 304 -5.01 16.28 -23.51
N GLY A 305 -4.57 15.17 -24.10
CA GLY A 305 -3.94 15.18 -25.42
C GLY A 305 -4.84 15.77 -26.51
N TRP A 306 -6.14 15.41 -26.53
CA TRP A 306 -7.11 15.98 -27.46
C TRP A 306 -7.38 17.46 -27.23
N LEU A 307 -7.19 17.96 -26.01
CA LEU A 307 -7.24 19.38 -25.67
C LEU A 307 -5.95 20.15 -26.07
N GLY A 308 -4.98 19.48 -26.69
CA GLY A 308 -3.75 20.08 -27.20
C GLY A 308 -2.58 20.07 -26.23
N PHE A 309 -2.70 19.41 -25.08
CA PHE A 309 -1.57 19.22 -24.16
C PHE A 309 -0.64 18.09 -24.64
N ASP A 310 0.65 18.20 -24.33
CA ASP A 310 1.60 17.12 -24.60
C ASP A 310 1.16 15.82 -23.91
N PHE A 311 1.14 14.71 -24.66
CA PHE A 311 0.61 13.44 -24.17
C PHE A 311 1.48 12.83 -23.08
N ALA A 312 2.81 12.87 -23.24
CA ALA A 312 3.74 12.30 -22.26
C ALA A 312 3.63 13.04 -20.91
N ARG A 313 3.61 14.38 -20.96
CA ARG A 313 3.37 15.22 -19.79
C ARG A 313 2.00 14.98 -19.17
N SER A 314 0.96 14.80 -19.99
CA SER A 314 -0.40 14.49 -19.51
C SER A 314 -0.43 13.16 -18.75
N VAL A 315 0.24 12.12 -19.24
CA VAL A 315 0.41 10.85 -18.53
C VAL A 315 1.14 11.04 -17.21
N MET A 316 2.25 11.78 -17.18
CA MET A 316 3.03 12.02 -15.96
C MET A 316 2.22 12.76 -14.88
N ILE A 317 1.54 13.85 -15.25
CA ILE A 317 0.71 14.62 -14.32
C ILE A 317 -0.43 13.76 -13.80
N THR A 318 -1.13 13.05 -14.69
CA THR A 318 -2.27 12.21 -14.30
C THR A 318 -1.84 11.09 -13.37
N ALA A 319 -0.75 10.39 -13.69
CA ALA A 319 -0.19 9.36 -12.84
C ALA A 319 0.13 9.91 -11.44
N ALA A 320 0.82 11.05 -11.35
CA ALA A 320 1.18 11.65 -10.08
C ALA A 320 -0.04 12.10 -9.26
N LEU A 321 -1.02 12.76 -9.88
CA LEU A 321 -2.23 13.22 -9.19
C LEU A 321 -3.09 12.08 -8.66
N VAL A 322 -3.33 11.06 -9.49
CA VAL A 322 -4.15 9.91 -9.09
C VAL A 322 -3.49 9.15 -7.94
N ASN A 323 -2.17 8.99 -7.99
CA ASN A 323 -1.40 8.35 -6.92
C ASN A 323 -1.44 9.15 -5.62
N ILE A 324 -1.15 10.46 -5.67
CA ILE A 324 -1.18 11.31 -4.48
C ILE A 324 -2.59 11.36 -3.88
N HIS A 325 -3.62 11.44 -4.74
CA HIS A 325 -5.00 11.35 -4.28
C HIS A 325 -5.27 10.02 -3.57
N HIS A 326 -4.85 8.90 -4.17
CA HIS A 326 -4.96 7.58 -3.58
C HIS A 326 -4.26 7.49 -2.21
N PHE A 327 -3.02 7.97 -2.08
CA PHE A 327 -2.28 7.96 -0.80
C PHE A 327 -3.03 8.69 0.30
N VAL A 328 -3.61 9.85 -0.03
CA VAL A 328 -4.42 10.62 0.91
C VAL A 328 -5.69 9.87 1.27
N VAL A 329 -6.46 9.38 0.30
CA VAL A 329 -7.69 8.61 0.58
C VAL A 329 -7.39 7.42 1.49
N ASP A 330 -6.34 6.66 1.19
CA ASP A 330 -5.92 5.48 1.94
C ASP A 330 -5.58 5.79 3.40
N ALA A 331 -4.85 6.87 3.64
CA ALA A 331 -4.52 7.32 5.00
C ALA A 331 -5.77 7.61 5.85
N TYR A 332 -6.89 7.95 5.21
CA TYR A 332 -8.18 8.17 5.88
C TYR A 332 -9.00 6.88 6.01
N ILE A 333 -9.15 6.10 4.94
CA ILE A 333 -10.03 4.92 4.95
C ILE A 333 -9.47 3.77 5.78
N TRP A 334 -8.14 3.65 5.92
CA TRP A 334 -7.49 2.54 6.63
C TRP A 334 -7.09 2.86 8.06
N LYS A 335 -7.39 4.07 8.55
CA LYS A 335 -7.10 4.42 9.94
C LYS A 335 -7.88 3.49 10.88
N LEU A 336 -7.18 2.54 11.49
CA LEU A 336 -7.74 1.59 12.46
C LEU A 336 -8.28 2.36 13.67
N ARG A 337 -9.60 2.49 13.70
CA ARG A 337 -10.38 2.98 14.84
C ARG A 337 -11.29 1.84 15.27
N ARG A 338 -11.95 1.93 16.44
CA ARG A 338 -13.05 1.02 16.78
C ARG A 338 -14.26 1.31 15.87
N ASP A 339 -14.14 0.95 14.61
CA ASP A 339 -15.05 1.24 13.52
C ASP A 339 -15.28 -0.04 12.68
N PRO A 340 -16.07 0.01 11.59
CA PRO A 340 -16.36 -1.17 10.78
C PRO A 340 -15.12 -1.90 10.24
N ASN A 341 -14.01 -1.19 10.02
CA ASN A 341 -12.78 -1.83 9.57
C ASN A 341 -12.20 -2.72 10.66
N TYR A 342 -12.20 -2.27 11.91
CA TYR A 342 -11.76 -3.09 13.04
C TYR A 342 -12.63 -4.34 13.20
N GLN A 343 -13.96 -4.22 13.05
CA GLN A 343 -14.86 -5.38 13.06
C GLN A 343 -14.51 -6.41 11.98
N THR A 344 -14.12 -5.94 10.79
CA THR A 344 -13.64 -6.81 9.70
C THR A 344 -12.30 -7.47 10.01
N VAL A 345 -11.37 -6.78 10.67
CA VAL A 345 -10.08 -7.35 11.08
C VAL A 345 -10.28 -8.49 12.08
N VAL A 346 -11.07 -8.27 13.13
CA VAL A 346 -11.24 -9.23 14.23
C VAL A 346 -12.39 -10.22 14.03
N ASP A 347 -13.12 -10.13 12.92
CA ASP A 347 -14.37 -10.86 12.66
C ASP A 347 -15.40 -10.71 13.81
N ALA A 348 -15.49 -9.52 14.39
CA ALA A 348 -16.48 -9.25 15.44
C ALA A 348 -17.88 -9.12 14.83
N VAL A 349 -18.86 -9.78 15.45
CA VAL A 349 -20.28 -9.60 15.15
C VAL A 349 -20.76 -8.35 15.91
N PRO A 350 -21.50 -7.43 15.28
CA PRO A 350 -22.13 -6.32 16.01
C PRO A 350 -23.07 -6.89 17.08
N VAL A 351 -22.97 -6.42 18.32
CA VAL A 351 -24.02 -6.67 19.30
C VAL A 351 -25.28 -5.96 18.78
N GLN A 352 -26.32 -6.75 18.51
CA GLN A 352 -27.65 -6.20 18.24
C GLN A 352 -28.05 -5.40 19.48
N ALA A 353 -28.28 -4.10 19.29
CA ALA A 353 -28.78 -3.21 20.33
C ALA A 353 -30.26 -3.48 20.60
#